data_AF-A0A846WCQ1-F1
#
_entry.id   AF-A0A846WCQ1-F1
#
_cell.length_a   1.000
_cell.length_b   1.000
_cell.length_c   1.000
_cell.angle_alpha   90.00
_cell.angle_beta   90.00
_cell.angle_gamma   90.00
#
_symmetry.space_group_name_H-M   'P 1'
#
loop_
_entity.id
_entity.type
_entity.pdbx_description
1 polymer ?
#
loop_
_entity_poly.entity_id
_entity_poly.type
_entity_poly.pdbx_seq_one_letter_code
_entity_poly.pdbx_strand_id
1 'polypeptide(L)'
;MISYEQAREIVLARYQHGRHDGFGTRCLDDREILESDEFFAFSVGYREYLVDGDFSYAIAGGVPVVYKADGRFGSLPSPEVAMDDTIRIRPNPQPLLKV
;
A
#
# COMPACT_ATOMS: atom_id res chain seq x y z
N MET A 1 -5.41 11.46 -15.40
CA MET A 1 -4.57 10.52 -14.63
C MET A 1 -4.47 11.07 -13.21
N ILE A 2 -4.72 10.25 -12.19
CA ILE A 2 -4.66 10.69 -10.79
C ILE A 2 -3.22 10.74 -10.27
N SER A 3 -2.96 11.57 -9.27
CA SER A 3 -1.66 11.63 -8.60
C SER A 3 -1.48 10.50 -7.57
N TYR A 4 -0.23 10.29 -7.11
CA TYR A 4 0.04 9.34 -6.04
C TYR A 4 -0.68 9.73 -4.74
N GLU A 5 -0.74 11.02 -4.42
CA GLU A 5 -1.41 11.52 -3.22
C GLU A 5 -2.92 11.22 -3.27
N GLN A 6 -3.55 11.42 -4.42
CA GLN A 6 -4.96 11.05 -4.61
C GLN A 6 -5.18 9.54 -4.46
N ALA A 7 -4.28 8.73 -5.03
CA ALA A 7 -4.33 7.27 -4.90
C ALA A 7 -4.13 6.83 -3.44
N ARG A 8 -3.21 7.48 -2.71
CA ARG A 8 -2.95 7.23 -1.30
C ARG A 8 -4.17 7.50 -0.44
N GLU A 9 -4.86 8.63 -0.65
CA GLU A 9 -6.09 8.95 0.09
C GLU A 9 -7.19 7.89 -0.10
N ILE A 10 -7.33 7.34 -1.32
CA ILE A 10 -8.27 6.25 -1.60
C ILE A 10 -7.93 5.01 -0.76
N VAL A 11 -6.65 4.65 -0.68
CA VAL A 11 -6.18 3.49 0.10
C VAL A 11 -6.36 3.72 1.60
N LEU A 12 -6.00 4.90 2.11
CA LEU A 12 -6.16 5.26 3.53
C LEU A 12 -7.63 5.16 3.95
N ALA A 13 -8.55 5.68 3.14
CA ALA A 13 -9.98 5.59 3.39
C ALA A 13 -10.48 4.13 3.35
N ARG A 14 -10.03 3.34 2.37
CA ARG A 14 -10.46 1.95 2.19
C ARG A 14 -10.04 1.02 3.34
N TYR A 15 -8.84 1.22 3.85
CA TYR A 15 -8.25 0.37 4.90
C TYR A 15 -8.37 0.94 6.31
N GLN A 16 -9.00 2.11 6.46
CA GLN A 16 -9.17 2.76 7.76
C GLN A 16 -7.83 2.89 8.48
N HIS A 17 -6.84 3.45 7.77
CA HIS A 17 -5.47 3.57 8.28
C HIS A 17 -5.44 4.18 9.70
N GLY A 18 -4.60 3.60 10.56
CA GLY A 18 -4.47 3.97 11.97
C GLY A 18 -5.54 3.36 12.88
N ARG A 19 -6.55 2.67 12.35
CA ARG A 19 -7.57 2.02 13.18
C ARG A 19 -7.08 0.67 13.70
N HIS A 20 -7.28 0.45 15.00
CA HIS A 20 -7.12 -0.87 15.61
C HIS A 20 -8.38 -1.72 15.36
N ASP A 21 -8.24 -2.87 14.70
CA ASP A 21 -9.37 -3.74 14.30
C ASP A 21 -9.56 -4.98 15.19
N GLY A 22 -8.87 -5.01 16.34
CA GLY A 22 -8.94 -6.10 17.32
C GLY A 22 -7.88 -7.17 17.10
N PHE A 23 -7.31 -7.25 15.89
CA PHE A 23 -6.10 -8.01 15.63
C PHE A 23 -4.87 -7.12 15.79
N GLY A 24 -4.84 -5.96 15.12
CA GLY A 24 -3.76 -4.97 15.26
C GLY A 24 -4.12 -3.61 14.66
N THR A 25 -3.11 -2.74 14.50
CA THR A 25 -3.29 -1.39 13.97
C THR A 25 -3.03 -1.34 12.47
N ARG A 26 -4.10 -1.19 11.66
CA ARG A 26 -3.99 -1.13 10.19
C ARG A 26 -3.10 0.03 9.76
N CYS A 27 -2.15 -0.27 8.88
CA CYS A 27 -1.12 0.66 8.47
C CYS A 27 -0.81 0.51 6.98
N LEU A 28 -0.50 1.64 6.35
CA LEU A 28 0.02 1.73 4.99
C LEU A 28 1.51 2.01 5.13
N ASP A 29 2.33 1.17 4.53
CA ASP A 29 3.76 1.45 4.34
C ASP A 29 3.94 2.20 3.02
N ASP A 30 3.99 3.52 3.10
CA ASP A 30 4.18 4.44 1.98
C ASP A 30 5.59 5.04 1.95
N ARG A 31 6.59 4.37 2.53
CA ARG A 31 8.00 4.82 2.47
C ARG A 31 8.56 4.80 1.05
N GLU A 32 8.08 3.87 0.24
CA GLU A 32 8.39 3.77 -1.19
C GLU A 32 7.10 3.89 -2.01
N ILE A 33 7.26 4.39 -3.24
CA ILE A 33 6.21 4.48 -4.24
C ILE A 33 6.50 3.39 -5.27
N LEU A 34 5.57 2.45 -5.39
CA LEU A 34 5.56 1.40 -6.41
C LEU A 34 4.54 1.79 -7.47
N GLU A 35 4.98 1.96 -8.72
CA GLU A 35 4.10 2.38 -9.80
C GLU A 35 4.49 1.80 -11.16
N SER A 36 3.50 1.34 -11.92
CA SER A 36 3.62 1.08 -13.37
C SER A 36 3.06 2.27 -14.15
N ASP A 37 2.99 2.17 -15.48
CA ASP A 37 2.28 3.18 -16.28
C ASP A 37 0.75 3.12 -16.06
N GLU A 38 0.22 2.01 -15.53
CA GLU A 38 -1.22 1.77 -15.36
C GLU A 38 -1.75 2.05 -13.94
N PHE A 39 -1.00 1.72 -12.90
CA PHE A 39 -1.48 1.77 -11.51
C PHE A 39 -0.37 2.13 -10.50
N PHE A 40 -0.82 2.57 -9.32
CA PHE A 40 0.01 2.61 -8.10
C PHE A 40 -0.27 1.37 -7.26
N ALA A 41 0.77 0.72 -6.75
CA ALA A 41 0.69 -0.42 -5.83
C ALA A 41 1.04 0.02 -4.40
N PHE A 42 0.37 -0.57 -3.41
CA PHE A 42 0.50 -0.16 -2.02
C PHE A 42 0.81 -1.35 -1.10
N SER A 43 1.65 -1.13 -0.10
CA SER A 43 1.91 -2.12 0.95
C SER A 43 1.04 -1.82 2.18
N VAL A 44 0.02 -2.64 2.43
CA VAL A 44 -0.88 -2.47 3.58
C VAL A 44 -0.74 -3.65 4.52
N GLY A 45 -0.55 -3.37 5.81
CA GLY A 45 -0.34 -4.37 6.84
C GLY A 45 -0.76 -3.86 8.21
N TYR A 46 -0.18 -4.46 9.25
CA TYR A 46 -0.31 -4.02 10.63
C TYR A 46 0.98 -3.33 11.08
N ARG A 47 0.86 -2.21 11.79
CA ARG A 47 2.02 -1.44 12.28
C ARG A 47 2.96 -2.32 13.11
N GLU A 48 2.39 -3.20 13.93
CA GLU A 48 3.09 -4.12 14.80
C GLU A 48 4.04 -5.04 14.02
N TYR A 49 3.63 -5.47 12.83
CA TYR A 49 4.53 -6.20 11.92
C TYR A 49 5.48 -5.26 11.16
N LEU A 50 4.94 -4.21 10.53
CA LEU A 50 5.67 -3.37 9.57
C LEU A 50 6.74 -2.46 10.20
N VAL A 51 6.54 -2.08 11.47
CA VAL A 51 7.42 -1.18 12.22
C VAL A 51 8.07 -1.91 13.38
N ASP A 52 7.29 -2.65 14.17
CA ASP A 52 7.79 -3.26 15.41
C ASP A 52 8.40 -4.66 15.18
N GLY A 53 8.21 -5.25 13.99
CA GLY A 53 8.80 -6.53 13.60
C GLY A 53 8.12 -7.75 14.23
N ASP A 54 6.91 -7.60 14.79
CA ASP A 54 6.18 -8.70 15.39
C ASP A 54 5.53 -9.57 14.31
N PHE A 55 6.16 -10.71 14.03
CA PHE A 55 5.68 -11.68 13.03
C PHE A 55 4.31 -12.29 13.34
N SER A 56 3.80 -12.20 14.58
CA SER A 56 2.44 -12.66 14.90
C SER A 56 1.37 -11.82 14.21
N TYR A 57 1.72 -10.62 13.74
CA TYR A 57 0.86 -9.69 13.00
C TYR A 57 1.06 -9.77 11.48
N ALA A 58 1.90 -10.69 10.99
CA ALA A 58 2.12 -10.85 9.55
C ALA A 58 0.84 -11.31 8.85
N ILE A 59 0.49 -10.66 7.75
CA ILE A 59 -0.67 -11.03 6.92
C ILE A 59 -0.25 -11.34 5.49
N ALA A 60 -0.84 -12.41 4.95
CA ALA A 60 -0.82 -12.68 3.52
C ALA A 60 -2.12 -12.15 2.90
N GLY A 61 -2.01 -11.35 1.85
CA GLY A 61 -3.15 -10.77 1.15
C GLY A 61 -2.80 -10.31 -0.24
N GLY A 62 -3.82 -9.93 -1.01
CA GLY A 62 -3.62 -9.25 -2.29
C GLY A 62 -3.02 -7.87 -2.09
N VAL A 63 -2.25 -7.41 -3.07
CA VAL A 63 -1.64 -6.08 -3.11
C VAL A 63 -2.72 -5.09 -3.55
N PRO A 64 -3.08 -4.10 -2.71
CA PRO A 64 -3.97 -3.03 -3.12
C PRO A 64 -3.34 -2.23 -4.26
N VAL A 65 -4.13 -1.97 -5.30
CA VAL A 65 -3.74 -1.13 -6.42
C VAL A 65 -4.77 -0.04 -6.67
N VAL A 66 -4.33 1.09 -7.17
CA VAL A 66 -5.22 2.16 -7.65
C VAL A 66 -4.84 2.49 -9.09
N TYR A 67 -5.80 2.30 -10.00
CA TYR A 67 -5.59 2.56 -11.42
C TYR A 67 -5.47 4.06 -11.67
N LYS A 68 -4.42 4.47 -12.38
CA LYS A 68 -4.12 5.88 -12.62
C LYS A 68 -5.12 6.56 -13.55
N ALA A 69 -5.78 5.80 -14.42
CA ALA A 69 -6.71 6.31 -15.41
C ALA A 69 -7.94 6.99 -14.77
N ASP A 70 -8.54 6.33 -13.78
CA ASP A 70 -9.85 6.67 -13.22
C ASP A 70 -9.91 6.66 -11.68
N GLY A 71 -8.82 6.28 -11.01
CA GLY A 71 -8.77 6.16 -9.56
C GLY A 71 -9.52 4.94 -9.02
N ARG A 72 -9.88 3.97 -9.87
CA ARG A 72 -10.55 2.75 -9.41
C ARG A 72 -9.62 1.95 -8.49
N PHE A 73 -10.15 1.55 -7.35
CA PHE A 73 -9.48 0.65 -6.42
C PHE A 73 -9.57 -0.81 -6.90
N GLY A 74 -8.46 -1.53 -6.82
CA GLY A 74 -8.38 -2.95 -7.11
C GLY A 74 -7.47 -3.68 -6.12
N SER A 75 -7.38 -5.00 -6.28
CA SER A 75 -6.39 -5.82 -5.58
C SER A 75 -5.85 -6.85 -6.56
N LEU A 76 -4.52 -6.92 -6.67
CA LEU A 76 -3.82 -7.89 -7.51
C LEU A 76 -3.12 -8.94 -6.63
N PRO A 77 -2.92 -10.17 -7.12
CA PRO A 77 -2.05 -11.14 -6.47
C PRO A 77 -0.63 -10.58 -6.28
N SER A 78 -0.01 -10.83 -5.13
CA SER A 78 1.36 -10.39 -4.88
C SER A 78 2.40 -10.92 -5.88
N PRO A 79 2.31 -12.15 -6.42
CA PRO A 79 3.24 -12.58 -7.46
C PRO A 79 3.10 -11.80 -8.76
N GLU A 80 1.89 -11.37 -9.11
CA GLU A 80 1.63 -10.59 -10.32
C GLU A 80 2.32 -9.22 -10.22
N VAL A 81 2.17 -8.53 -9.10
CA VAL A 81 2.86 -7.25 -8.86
C VAL A 81 4.38 -7.45 -8.77
N ALA A 82 4.86 -8.50 -8.11
CA ALA A 82 6.29 -8.74 -7.96
C ALA A 82 7.00 -9.13 -9.26
N MET A 83 6.27 -9.70 -10.22
CA MET A 83 6.80 -10.12 -11.53
C MET A 83 6.55 -9.10 -12.65
N ASP A 84 5.82 -8.02 -12.38
CA ASP A 84 5.59 -6.93 -13.33
C ASP A 84 6.88 -6.11 -13.50
N ASP A 85 7.54 -6.28 -14.64
CA ASP A 85 8.81 -5.63 -14.99
C ASP A 85 8.67 -4.14 -15.34
N THR A 86 7.43 -3.65 -15.46
CA THR A 86 7.14 -2.24 -15.70
C THR A 86 7.07 -1.42 -14.41
N ILE A 87 6.98 -2.08 -13.25
CA ILE A 87 6.92 -1.41 -11.96
C ILE A 87 8.25 -0.73 -11.65
N ARG A 88 8.16 0.57 -11.39
CA ARG A 88 9.25 1.40 -10.90
C ARG A 88 9.06 1.62 -9.40
N ILE A 89 10.16 1.51 -8.67
CA ILE A 89 10.23 1.76 -7.23
C ILE A 89 11.05 3.01 -7.01
N ARG A 90 10.55 3.94 -6.20
CA ARG A 90 11.27 5.14 -5.80
C ARG A 90 10.91 5.55 -4.37
N PRO A 91 11.79 6.26 -3.65
CA PRO A 91 11.45 6.81 -2.34
C PRO A 91 10.25 7.75 -2.41
N ASN A 92 9.36 7.67 -1.41
CA ASN A 92 8.33 8.68 -1.21
C ASN A 92 8.95 9.92 -0.54
N PRO A 93 8.88 11.12 -1.14
CA PRO A 93 9.41 12.34 -0.52
C PRO A 93 8.63 12.77 0.74
N GLN A 94 7.40 12.29 0.94
CA GLN A 94 6.52 12.65 2.05
C GLN A 94 5.75 11.43 2.59
N PRO A 95 6.46 10.46 3.21
CA PRO A 95 5.81 9.28 3.77
C PRO A 95 4.96 9.64 4.99
N LEU A 96 3.81 8.99 5.11
CA LEU A 96 2.97 9.04 6.31
C LEU A 96 3.49 8.10 7.39
N LEU A 97 4.00 6.92 7.00
CA LEU A 97 4.60 5.99 7.94
C LEU A 97 5.95 6.53 8.45
N LYS A 98 5.99 6.82 9.75
CA LYS A 98 7.21 7.16 10.48
C LYS A 98 7.59 6.00 11.40
N VAL A 99 8.88 5.66 11.39
CA VAL A 99 9.52 4.70 12.32
C VAL A 99 9.77 5.42 13.63
#